data_AF-A0A538DYY3-F1
#
_entry.id   AF-A0A538DYY3-F1
#
_cell.length_a   1.000
_cell.length_b   1.000
_cell.length_c   1.000
_cell.angle_alpha   90.00
_cell.angle_beta   90.00
_cell.angle_gamma   90.00
#
_symmetry.space_group_name_H-M   'P 1'
#
loop_
_entity.id
_entity.type
_entity.pdbx_description
1 polymer ?
#
loop_
_entity_poly.entity_id
_entity_poly.type
_entity_poly.pdbx_seq_one_letter_code
_entity_poly.pdbx_strand_id
1 'polypeptide(L)'
;MNARPRLAFAAETMFPPRTPFSSRAWGTSRFPHPLHTHGLSRPMSLRTAFRRPPTPAEPGPGPMPDALLRALDLSVGRRVEGLLSGDYRSVLLGQGSELALVRPYVPGDDVRRMDWNVTARTNEPHVRVDLAERVLVTWLVLDTSPSMEFGTADRRKADVAEGVAIAVGHLATRRGNRLGIVTFGDGESSVLPARQGRMGLLGLLAAFRHEPARAGMGATSLGEGIAGVATHARQRSLVVLVSDFRGPSDWRHPLLGLASRHDVLAIEIRDPREQELPNVGPLWLVDPETGRQLRVDTRSARLRARFAAAAAEERARAAGLLASVGVRHVVLTTEGDWLRRLAVFLRRRRR
;
A
#
# COMPACT_ATOMS: atom_id res chain seq x y z
N MET A 1 25.43 2.00 -25.76
CA MET A 1 24.23 2.28 -24.94
C MET A 1 23.34 1.03 -24.97
N ASN A 2 23.60 0.05 -24.10
CA ASN A 2 22.94 -1.27 -24.17
C ASN A 2 21.72 -1.32 -23.25
N ALA A 3 20.53 -1.12 -23.81
CA ALA A 3 19.28 -1.41 -23.12
C ALA A 3 19.16 -2.94 -22.91
N ARG A 4 19.24 -3.39 -21.65
CA ARG A 4 19.05 -4.80 -21.28
C ARG A 4 17.55 -5.13 -21.32
N PRO A 5 17.12 -6.25 -21.92
CA PRO A 5 15.71 -6.61 -21.99
C PRO A 5 15.16 -6.98 -20.61
N ARG A 6 14.06 -6.33 -20.21
CA ARG A 6 13.23 -6.67 -19.06
C ARG A 6 12.11 -7.54 -19.57
N LEU A 7 12.05 -8.80 -19.15
CA LEU A 7 11.11 -9.78 -19.68
C LEU A 7 10.48 -10.53 -18.51
N ALA A 8 9.15 -10.58 -18.47
CA ALA A 8 8.38 -11.40 -17.53
C ALA A 8 7.75 -12.58 -18.28
N PHE A 9 7.19 -13.54 -17.55
CA PHE A 9 6.71 -14.80 -18.11
C PHE A 9 5.25 -14.72 -18.57
N ALA A 10 4.90 -15.21 -19.76
CA ALA A 10 3.51 -15.51 -20.09
C ALA A 10 3.44 -16.89 -20.74
N ALA A 11 2.91 -17.88 -20.02
CA ALA A 11 2.59 -19.18 -20.61
C ALA A 11 1.28 -19.05 -21.39
N GLU A 12 1.35 -18.60 -22.64
CA GLU A 12 0.26 -18.83 -23.59
C GLU A 12 0.44 -20.24 -24.19
N THR A 13 -0.30 -21.21 -23.67
CA THR A 13 -0.72 -22.36 -24.47
C THR A 13 -1.73 -21.86 -25.50
N MET A 14 -1.24 -21.73 -26.73
CA MET A 14 -1.95 -21.45 -27.98
C MET A 14 -3.32 -22.14 -28.06
N PHE A 15 -4.40 -21.38 -27.89
CA PHE A 15 -5.73 -21.73 -28.42
C PHE A 15 -5.96 -20.93 -29.72
N PRO A 16 -6.56 -21.52 -30.77
CA PRO A 16 -6.71 -20.88 -32.08
C PRO A 16 -7.70 -19.69 -32.07
N PRO A 17 -7.64 -18.80 -33.08
CA PRO A 17 -8.37 -17.53 -33.07
C PRO A 17 -9.90 -17.72 -33.08
N ARG A 18 -10.59 -16.88 -32.30
CA ARG A 18 -12.05 -16.79 -32.25
C ARG A 18 -12.60 -16.32 -33.60
N THR A 19 -13.43 -17.14 -34.23
CA THR A 19 -14.32 -16.73 -35.32
C THR A 19 -15.35 -15.70 -34.83
N PRO A 20 -15.75 -14.71 -35.66
CA PRO A 20 -16.81 -13.78 -35.31
C PRO A 20 -18.16 -14.45 -35.59
N PHE A 21 -19.09 -14.41 -34.64
CA PHE A 21 -20.48 -14.78 -34.91
C PHE A 21 -21.45 -13.67 -34.54
N SER A 22 -22.50 -13.63 -35.34
CA SER A 22 -23.33 -12.50 -35.75
C SER A 22 -24.38 -12.05 -34.74
N SER A 23 -24.89 -10.87 -35.08
CA SER A 23 -26.08 -10.17 -34.58
C SER A 23 -27.39 -10.97 -34.53
N ARG A 24 -28.37 -10.35 -33.83
CA ARG A 24 -29.82 -10.62 -33.65
C ARG A 24 -30.14 -11.36 -32.33
N ALA A 25 -31.18 -11.05 -31.55
CA ALA A 25 -32.34 -10.16 -31.69
C ALA A 25 -32.87 -9.77 -30.30
N TRP A 26 -33.75 -8.78 -30.31
CA TRP A 26 -34.49 -8.22 -29.19
C TRP A 26 -35.46 -9.23 -28.56
N GLY A 27 -35.65 -9.15 -27.24
CA GLY A 27 -36.70 -9.86 -26.51
C GLY A 27 -37.11 -9.08 -25.27
N THR A 28 -38.30 -8.50 -25.31
CA THR A 28 -38.92 -7.69 -24.26
C THR A 28 -39.66 -8.54 -23.23
N SER A 29 -39.84 -7.92 -22.05
CA SER A 29 -40.92 -8.15 -21.07
C SER A 29 -40.66 -9.14 -19.92
N ARG A 30 -40.70 -8.59 -18.70
CA ARG A 30 -41.74 -8.75 -17.65
C ARG A 30 -41.12 -8.89 -16.25
N PHE A 31 -41.46 -7.93 -15.40
CA PHE A 31 -41.41 -8.04 -13.93
C PHE A 31 -42.44 -9.07 -13.43
N PRO A 32 -42.20 -9.67 -12.25
CA PRO A 32 -43.18 -9.51 -11.19
C PRO A 32 -42.62 -9.28 -9.76
N HIS A 33 -43.56 -8.88 -8.90
CA HIS A 33 -43.60 -8.34 -7.53
C HIS A 33 -42.81 -9.04 -6.38
N PRO A 34 -42.70 -8.37 -5.20
CA PRO A 34 -41.77 -8.73 -4.13
C PRO A 34 -42.38 -9.69 -3.09
N LEU A 35 -41.54 -10.50 -2.44
CA LEU A 35 -41.89 -11.25 -1.23
C LEU A 35 -41.04 -10.82 -0.04
N HIS A 36 -41.77 -10.40 0.99
CA HIS A 36 -41.55 -10.44 2.43
C HIS A 36 -40.13 -10.46 3.05
N THR A 37 -39.99 -9.49 3.94
CA THR A 37 -39.00 -9.32 5.01
C THR A 37 -39.05 -10.42 6.06
N HIS A 38 -37.91 -11.04 6.38
CA HIS A 38 -37.35 -11.13 7.75
C HIS A 38 -36.04 -11.93 7.75
N GLY A 39 -34.99 -11.31 8.27
CA GLY A 39 -33.68 -11.93 8.44
C GLY A 39 -32.68 -10.88 8.92
N LEU A 40 -32.50 -10.80 10.24
CA LEU A 40 -31.55 -9.94 10.94
C LEU A 40 -30.17 -10.06 10.28
N SER A 41 -29.83 -9.08 9.44
CA SER A 41 -28.54 -8.99 8.78
C SER A 41 -27.50 -8.60 9.83
N ARG A 42 -26.57 -9.52 10.12
CA ARG A 42 -25.30 -9.18 10.79
C ARG A 42 -24.72 -7.95 10.07
N PRO A 43 -24.17 -6.94 10.77
CA PRO A 43 -23.64 -5.76 10.09
C PRO A 43 -22.54 -6.23 9.12
N MET A 44 -22.85 -6.17 7.83
CA MET A 44 -21.94 -6.50 6.76
C MET A 44 -20.74 -5.57 6.89
N SER A 45 -19.57 -6.12 7.22
CA SER A 45 -18.39 -5.27 7.38
C SER A 45 -18.13 -4.56 6.05
N LEU A 46 -17.74 -3.28 6.09
CA LEU A 46 -17.38 -2.49 4.90
C LEU A 46 -16.33 -3.20 4.01
N ARG A 47 -15.61 -4.19 4.56
CA ARG A 47 -14.65 -5.05 3.86
C ARG A 47 -15.28 -6.00 2.85
N THR A 48 -16.51 -6.43 3.09
CA THR A 48 -17.22 -7.41 2.26
C THR A 48 -18.01 -6.71 1.15
N ALA A 49 -18.39 -5.45 1.35
CA ALA A 49 -19.31 -4.74 0.45
C ALA A 49 -18.68 -4.13 -0.80
N PHE A 50 -17.36 -4.01 -0.86
CA PHE A 50 -16.69 -3.30 -1.97
C PHE A 50 -15.59 -4.08 -2.68
N ARG A 51 -15.25 -5.28 -2.21
CA ARG A 51 -14.27 -6.15 -2.86
C ARG A 51 -14.96 -6.89 -4.00
N ARG A 52 -14.41 -6.79 -5.22
CA ARG A 52 -14.83 -7.67 -6.32
C ARG A 52 -14.66 -9.12 -5.85
N PRO A 53 -15.61 -10.01 -6.14
CA PRO A 53 -15.41 -11.42 -5.84
C PRO A 53 -14.13 -11.88 -6.55
N PRO A 54 -13.25 -12.64 -5.86
CA PRO A 54 -12.02 -13.10 -6.46
C PRO A 54 -12.34 -13.96 -7.69
N THR A 55 -11.58 -13.73 -8.76
CA THR A 55 -11.66 -14.52 -10.00
C THR A 55 -10.36 -15.28 -10.19
N PRO A 56 -10.30 -16.29 -11.08
CA PRO A 56 -9.02 -16.96 -11.39
C PRO A 56 -7.95 -16.00 -11.93
N ALA A 57 -8.36 -14.93 -12.63
CA ALA A 57 -7.46 -13.89 -13.12
C ALA A 57 -7.10 -12.86 -12.02
N GLU A 58 -7.99 -12.67 -11.05
CA GLU A 58 -7.85 -11.73 -9.94
C GLU A 58 -8.12 -12.44 -8.60
N PRO A 59 -7.20 -13.31 -8.14
CA PRO A 59 -7.41 -14.11 -6.93
C PRO A 59 -7.48 -13.24 -5.66
N GLY A 60 -6.94 -12.02 -5.72
CA GLY A 60 -6.89 -11.08 -4.61
C GLY A 60 -5.89 -11.49 -3.53
N PRO A 61 -5.81 -10.73 -2.43
CA PRO A 61 -4.74 -10.83 -1.44
C PRO A 61 -4.66 -12.16 -0.66
N GLY A 62 -5.64 -13.04 -0.83
CA GLY A 62 -5.82 -14.23 0.00
C GLY A 62 -6.45 -13.90 1.37
N PRO A 63 -6.41 -14.85 2.32
CA PRO A 63 -6.97 -14.65 3.65
C PRO A 63 -6.20 -13.59 4.43
N MET A 64 -6.92 -12.67 5.08
CA MET A 64 -6.34 -11.67 5.97
C MET A 64 -6.99 -11.77 7.36
N PRO A 65 -6.49 -12.65 8.25
CA PRO A 65 -7.05 -12.86 9.57
C PRO A 65 -7.02 -11.59 10.43
N ASP A 66 -8.12 -11.31 11.13
CA ASP A 66 -8.24 -10.12 11.99
C ASP A 66 -7.15 -10.03 13.06
N ALA A 67 -6.69 -11.16 13.58
CA ALA A 67 -5.62 -11.20 14.56
C ALA A 67 -4.30 -10.64 14.01
N LEU A 68 -3.97 -10.94 12.74
CA LEU A 68 -2.76 -10.41 12.09
C LEU A 68 -2.91 -8.93 11.77
N LEU A 69 -4.10 -8.49 11.35
CA LEU A 69 -4.38 -7.07 11.12
C LEU A 69 -4.29 -6.27 12.42
N ARG A 70 -4.82 -6.79 13.54
CA ARG A 70 -4.63 -6.19 14.87
C ARG A 70 -3.17 -6.19 15.31
N ALA A 71 -2.40 -7.23 15.00
CA ALA A 71 -0.97 -7.28 15.32
C ALA A 71 -0.17 -6.24 14.53
N LEU A 72 -0.55 -6.00 13.26
CA LEU A 72 -0.02 -4.92 12.42
C LEU A 72 -0.38 -3.56 13.00
N ASP A 73 -1.63 -3.37 13.41
CA ASP A 73 -2.09 -2.16 14.09
C ASP A 73 -1.23 -1.80 15.31
N LEU A 74 -0.99 -2.76 16.19
CA LEU A 74 -0.17 -2.55 17.39
C LEU A 74 1.31 -2.31 17.07
N SER A 75 1.81 -2.86 15.97
CA SER A 75 3.22 -2.72 15.58
C SER A 75 3.47 -1.38 14.89
N VAL A 76 2.55 -0.94 14.02
CA VAL A 76 2.61 0.38 13.40
C VAL A 76 2.29 1.46 14.41
N GLY A 77 1.30 1.28 15.30
CA GLY A 77 1.03 2.19 16.42
C GLY A 77 2.26 2.43 17.30
N ARG A 78 2.95 1.37 17.73
CA ARG A 78 4.22 1.49 18.48
C ARG A 78 5.36 2.11 17.67
N ARG A 79 5.32 2.00 16.34
CA ARG A 79 6.28 2.68 15.47
C ARG A 79 6.01 4.17 15.47
N VAL A 80 4.74 4.58 15.39
CA VAL A 80 4.31 5.97 15.58
C VAL A 80 4.80 6.48 16.92
N GLU A 81 4.59 5.75 18.03
CA GLU A 81 5.13 6.09 19.35
C GLU A 81 6.66 6.22 19.38
N GLY A 82 7.38 5.41 18.60
CA GLY A 82 8.83 5.55 18.41
C GLY A 82 9.24 6.82 17.64
N LEU A 83 8.38 7.36 16.77
CA LEU A 83 8.54 8.69 16.17
C LEU A 83 8.37 9.80 17.21
N LEU A 84 7.66 9.49 18.30
CA LEU A 84 7.37 10.42 19.40
C LEU A 84 8.48 10.47 20.46
N SER A 85 9.41 9.51 20.48
CA SER A 85 10.46 9.42 21.52
C SER A 85 11.83 10.01 21.11
N GLY A 86 12.08 10.24 19.82
CA GLY A 86 13.43 10.53 19.31
C GLY A 86 13.79 12.00 19.10
N ASP A 87 12.86 12.83 18.60
CA ASP A 87 13.24 14.14 18.03
C ASP A 87 12.67 15.38 18.76
N TYR A 88 11.79 15.26 19.75
CA TYR A 88 11.28 16.44 20.46
C TYR A 88 11.04 16.12 21.93
N ARG A 89 11.95 16.58 22.79
CA ARG A 89 11.79 16.67 24.25
C ARG A 89 10.66 17.60 24.70
N SER A 90 9.81 18.09 23.81
CA SER A 90 8.56 18.76 24.18
C SER A 90 7.39 17.79 24.01
N VAL A 91 6.91 17.29 25.14
CA VAL A 91 5.52 16.86 25.26
C VAL A 91 4.68 18.04 24.77
N LEU A 92 4.04 17.88 23.60
CA LEU A 92 3.21 18.95 23.04
C LEU A 92 1.91 18.94 23.86
N LEU A 93 1.81 19.84 24.84
CA LEU A 93 0.61 20.03 25.64
C LEU A 93 -0.47 20.63 24.73
N GLY A 94 -1.71 20.14 24.81
CA GLY A 94 -2.73 20.57 23.86
C GLY A 94 -4.11 19.93 24.05
N GLN A 95 -4.86 19.80 22.95
CA GLN A 95 -6.16 19.13 22.91
C GLN A 95 -5.93 17.62 22.78
N GLY A 96 -6.35 16.84 23.77
CA GLY A 96 -6.40 15.38 23.69
C GLY A 96 -7.13 14.79 24.88
N SER A 97 -7.23 13.46 24.91
CA SER A 97 -8.01 12.75 25.93
C SER A 97 -7.19 12.37 27.17
N GLU A 98 -5.87 12.26 27.02
CA GLU A 98 -4.95 11.81 28.07
C GLU A 98 -4.47 12.98 28.92
N LEU A 99 -4.59 12.85 30.25
CA LEU A 99 -4.13 13.84 31.21
C LEU A 99 -2.60 13.89 31.21
N ALA A 100 -2.01 15.04 30.89
CA ALA A 100 -0.57 15.25 31.04
C ALA A 100 -0.25 15.60 32.49
N LEU A 101 -0.91 16.63 33.02
CA LEU A 101 -0.74 17.13 34.38
C LEU A 101 -1.92 18.04 34.76
N VAL A 102 -2.04 18.28 36.06
CA VAL A 102 -2.91 19.32 36.61
C VAL A 102 -2.01 20.40 37.20
N ARG A 103 -2.25 21.67 36.87
CA ARG A 103 -1.47 22.80 37.38
C ARG A 103 -2.37 23.94 37.86
N PRO A 104 -1.86 24.87 38.69
CA PRO A 104 -2.58 26.10 39.01
C PRO A 104 -2.99 26.86 37.75
N TYR A 105 -4.19 27.41 37.79
CA TYR A 105 -4.74 28.29 36.75
C TYR A 105 -3.90 29.55 36.62
N VAL A 106 -3.63 29.94 35.37
CA VAL A 106 -3.01 31.23 35.04
C VAL A 106 -3.99 32.00 34.15
N PRO A 107 -4.14 33.32 34.34
CA PRO A 107 -4.98 34.14 33.47
C PRO A 107 -4.65 33.93 31.98
N GLY A 108 -5.67 33.56 31.20
CA GLY A 108 -5.55 33.17 29.79
C GLY A 108 -5.79 31.68 29.53
N ASP A 109 -5.80 30.84 30.57
CA ASP A 109 -6.19 29.43 30.45
C ASP A 109 -7.70 29.28 30.15
N ASP A 110 -8.06 28.27 29.35
CA ASP A 110 -9.45 27.95 29.05
C ASP A 110 -10.15 27.38 30.29
N VAL A 111 -11.11 28.13 30.84
CA VAL A 111 -11.89 27.77 32.02
C VAL A 111 -12.66 26.44 31.84
N ARG A 112 -12.97 26.04 30.61
CA ARG A 112 -13.60 24.74 30.33
C ARG A 112 -12.72 23.54 30.72
N ARG A 113 -11.42 23.77 30.92
CA ARG A 113 -10.44 22.77 31.34
C ARG A 113 -10.22 22.74 32.85
N MET A 114 -11.02 23.45 33.65
CA MET A 114 -10.86 23.48 35.10
C MET A 114 -11.07 22.09 35.69
N ASP A 115 -10.11 21.64 36.52
CA ASP A 115 -10.25 20.41 37.30
C ASP A 115 -10.95 20.75 38.62
N TRP A 116 -12.27 20.58 38.64
CA TRP A 116 -13.09 20.91 39.81
C TRP A 116 -12.78 20.03 41.02
N ASN A 117 -12.29 18.81 40.82
CA ASN A 117 -11.97 17.90 41.93
C ASN A 117 -10.71 18.34 42.67
N VAL A 118 -9.64 18.67 41.94
CA VAL A 118 -8.42 19.20 42.55
C VAL A 118 -8.68 20.58 43.15
N THR A 119 -9.38 21.44 42.42
CA THR A 119 -9.74 22.79 42.88
C THR A 119 -10.53 22.76 44.19
N ALA A 120 -11.51 21.86 44.33
CA ALA A 120 -12.29 21.72 45.56
C ALA A 120 -11.47 21.23 46.76
N ARG A 121 -10.38 20.46 46.53
CA ARG A 121 -9.52 19.94 47.59
C ARG A 121 -8.46 20.93 48.03
N THR A 122 -7.90 21.68 47.09
CA THR A 122 -6.83 22.66 47.37
C THR A 122 -7.38 24.05 47.68
N ASN A 123 -8.66 24.30 47.37
CA ASN A 123 -9.30 25.62 47.41
C ASN A 123 -8.60 26.67 46.52
N GLU A 124 -7.83 26.20 45.53
CA GLU A 124 -7.10 27.01 44.54
C GLU A 124 -7.47 26.55 43.13
N PRO A 125 -7.74 27.45 42.16
CA PRO A 125 -8.16 27.04 40.82
C PRO A 125 -7.06 26.27 40.09
N HIS A 126 -7.40 25.07 39.63
CA HIS A 126 -6.50 24.20 38.87
C HIS A 126 -7.07 23.91 37.48
N VAL A 127 -6.20 23.87 36.47
CA VAL A 127 -6.53 23.49 35.11
C VAL A 127 -5.89 22.17 34.72
N ARG A 128 -6.69 21.36 34.05
CA ARG A 128 -6.30 20.11 33.43
C ARG A 128 -5.56 20.41 32.13
N VAL A 129 -4.31 19.96 32.05
CA VAL A 129 -3.52 20.04 30.82
C VAL A 129 -3.43 18.65 30.23
N ASP A 130 -3.94 18.51 29.02
CA ASP A 130 -3.97 17.24 28.31
C ASP A 130 -2.80 17.12 27.33
N LEU A 131 -2.38 15.89 27.09
CA LEU A 131 -1.45 15.55 26.01
C LEU A 131 -2.18 15.78 24.68
N ALA A 132 -1.56 16.52 23.75
CA ALA A 132 -2.16 16.69 22.43
C ALA A 132 -2.32 15.32 21.74
N GLU A 133 -3.54 14.99 21.31
CA GLU A 133 -3.80 13.76 20.57
C GLU A 133 -3.14 13.86 19.19
N ARG A 134 -2.08 13.08 18.96
CA ARG A 134 -1.31 13.15 17.71
C ARG A 134 -1.95 12.26 16.65
N VAL A 135 -2.57 12.91 15.67
CA VAL A 135 -3.14 12.29 14.47
C VAL A 135 -2.03 11.70 13.59
N LEU A 136 -2.05 10.38 13.35
CA LEU A 136 -1.19 9.77 12.33
C LEU A 136 -1.74 10.11 10.94
N VAL A 137 -0.90 10.71 10.10
CA VAL A 137 -1.15 10.78 8.66
C VAL A 137 -0.29 9.73 7.97
N THR A 138 -0.95 8.84 7.23
CA THR A 138 -0.30 7.83 6.40
C THR A 138 -0.55 8.15 4.94
N TRP A 139 0.51 8.12 4.14
CA TRP A 139 0.44 8.19 2.68
C TRP A 139 0.81 6.83 2.10
N LEU A 140 -0.10 6.24 1.32
CA LEU A 140 0.19 5.09 0.47
C LEU A 140 0.61 5.58 -0.91
N VAL A 141 1.74 5.10 -1.40
CA VAL A 141 2.17 5.28 -2.80
C VAL A 141 2.14 3.92 -3.46
N LEU A 142 1.17 3.70 -4.33
CA LEU A 142 0.86 2.41 -4.91
C LEU A 142 1.29 2.40 -6.37
N ASP A 143 2.12 1.44 -6.71
CA ASP A 143 2.46 1.12 -8.09
C ASP A 143 1.29 0.38 -8.75
N THR A 144 0.79 0.93 -9.84
CA THR A 144 -0.26 0.36 -10.69
C THR A 144 0.28 0.05 -12.09
N SER A 145 1.59 0.02 -12.29
CA SER A 145 2.20 -0.30 -13.60
C SER A 145 1.82 -1.70 -14.09
N PRO A 146 1.86 -1.94 -15.41
CA PRO A 146 1.60 -3.26 -15.99
C PRO A 146 2.44 -4.39 -15.37
N SER A 147 3.67 -4.08 -14.92
CA SER A 147 4.50 -5.03 -14.20
C SER A 147 3.81 -5.63 -12.97
N MET A 148 2.93 -4.89 -12.29
CA MET A 148 2.22 -5.31 -11.07
C MET A 148 1.15 -6.37 -11.34
N GLU A 149 0.68 -6.51 -12.58
CA GLU A 149 -0.25 -7.57 -12.99
C GLU A 149 0.42 -8.95 -13.05
N PHE A 150 1.75 -9.00 -13.00
CA PHE A 150 2.48 -10.26 -13.03
C PHE A 150 2.25 -11.10 -11.76
N GLY A 151 2.00 -12.40 -11.95
CA GLY A 151 1.91 -13.40 -10.89
C GLY A 151 1.93 -14.81 -11.46
N THR A 152 2.75 -15.69 -10.90
CA THR A 152 2.87 -17.09 -11.33
C THR A 152 2.70 -18.10 -10.21
N ALA A 153 2.61 -17.61 -8.97
CA ALA A 153 2.37 -18.40 -7.77
C ALA A 153 0.89 -18.29 -7.36
N ASP A 154 0.63 -18.00 -6.08
CA ASP A 154 -0.73 -17.99 -5.54
C ASP A 154 -1.57 -16.77 -5.97
N ARG A 155 -0.93 -15.67 -6.36
CA ARG A 155 -1.58 -14.37 -6.66
C ARG A 155 -0.68 -13.44 -7.48
N ARG A 156 -1.23 -12.32 -7.96
CA ARG A 156 -0.47 -11.27 -8.65
C ARG A 156 0.25 -10.35 -7.66
N LYS A 157 1.23 -9.58 -8.13
CA LYS A 157 1.87 -8.54 -7.31
C LYS A 157 0.85 -7.46 -6.89
N ALA A 158 -0.07 -7.08 -7.79
CA ALA A 158 -1.18 -6.16 -7.51
C ALA A 158 -2.09 -6.66 -6.38
N ASP A 159 -2.35 -7.97 -6.30
CA ASP A 159 -3.15 -8.56 -5.23
C ASP A 159 -2.46 -8.46 -3.87
N VAL A 160 -1.12 -8.63 -3.82
CA VAL A 160 -0.33 -8.38 -2.60
C VAL A 160 -0.36 -6.89 -2.24
N ALA A 161 -0.25 -6.00 -3.24
CA ALA A 161 -0.32 -4.55 -3.03
C ALA A 161 -1.68 -4.12 -2.47
N GLU A 162 -2.78 -4.69 -2.97
CA GLU A 162 -4.13 -4.51 -2.43
C GLU A 162 -4.20 -4.93 -0.96
N GLY A 163 -3.68 -6.11 -0.63
CA GLY A 163 -3.64 -6.60 0.74
C GLY A 163 -2.85 -5.68 1.67
N VAL A 164 -1.66 -5.22 1.24
CA VAL A 164 -0.84 -4.27 1.98
C VAL A 164 -1.60 -2.97 2.22
N ALA A 165 -2.24 -2.43 1.19
CA ALA A 165 -3.00 -1.21 1.27
C ALA A 165 -4.22 -1.33 2.19
N ILE A 166 -4.92 -2.47 2.18
CA ILE A 166 -6.01 -2.77 3.12
C ILE A 166 -5.49 -2.85 4.55
N ALA A 167 -4.37 -3.55 4.76
CA ALA A 167 -3.76 -3.69 6.08
C ALA A 167 -3.31 -2.33 6.65
N VAL A 168 -2.69 -1.48 5.84
CA VAL A 168 -2.29 -0.12 6.22
C VAL A 168 -3.51 0.79 6.35
N GLY A 169 -4.48 0.69 5.46
CA GLY A 169 -5.72 1.46 5.50
C GLY A 169 -6.57 1.19 6.74
N HIS A 170 -6.47 -0.03 7.30
CA HIS A 170 -7.11 -0.35 8.59
C HIS A 170 -6.60 0.55 9.72
N LEU A 171 -5.32 0.94 9.72
CA LEU A 171 -4.75 1.88 10.69
C LEU A 171 -5.44 3.24 10.68
N ALA A 172 -5.89 3.68 9.50
CA ALA A 172 -6.56 4.95 9.30
C ALA A 172 -8.03 4.95 9.75
N THR A 173 -8.58 3.79 10.09
CA THR A 173 -9.94 3.68 10.66
C THR A 173 -10.00 4.07 12.14
N ARG A 174 -8.84 4.18 12.81
CA ARG A 174 -8.77 4.71 14.18
C ARG A 174 -9.13 6.20 14.20
N ARG A 175 -9.72 6.66 15.31
CA ARG A 175 -10.09 8.07 15.49
C ARG A 175 -8.86 8.97 15.28
N GLY A 176 -9.08 10.08 14.58
CA GLY A 176 -8.05 11.06 14.26
C GLY A 176 -7.19 10.72 13.03
N ASN A 177 -6.84 9.45 12.80
CA ASN A 177 -5.91 9.05 11.74
C ASN A 177 -6.42 9.37 10.33
N ARG A 178 -5.49 9.68 9.42
CA ARG A 178 -5.77 10.03 8.02
C ARG A 178 -5.00 9.14 7.06
N LEU A 179 -5.64 8.78 5.95
CA LEU A 179 -5.02 8.06 4.84
C LEU A 179 -5.09 8.89 3.57
N GLY A 180 -3.93 9.22 3.01
CA GLY A 180 -3.76 9.73 1.66
C GLY A 180 -3.23 8.63 0.75
N ILE A 181 -3.57 8.68 -0.54
CA ILE A 181 -3.16 7.68 -1.53
C ILE A 181 -2.63 8.40 -2.75
N VAL A 182 -1.54 7.89 -3.30
CA VAL A 182 -0.99 8.26 -4.60
C VAL A 182 -0.84 6.99 -5.41
N THR A 183 -1.32 6.98 -6.66
CA THR A 183 -1.06 5.89 -7.62
C THR A 183 -0.15 6.38 -8.73
N PHE A 184 0.71 5.53 -9.26
CA PHE A 184 1.58 5.83 -10.40
C PHE A 184 1.80 4.56 -11.26
N GLY A 185 2.31 4.72 -12.48
CA GLY A 185 2.75 3.59 -13.31
C GLY A 185 1.77 3.16 -14.41
N ASP A 186 0.47 3.46 -14.30
CA ASP A 186 -0.51 3.31 -15.38
C ASP A 186 -1.21 4.64 -15.64
N GLY A 187 -0.76 5.36 -16.67
CA GLY A 187 -1.23 6.72 -16.99
C GLY A 187 -0.79 7.80 -15.99
N GLU A 188 -1.62 8.85 -15.85
CA GLU A 188 -1.36 9.98 -14.96
C GLU A 188 -1.40 9.58 -13.48
N SER A 189 -0.46 10.10 -12.71
CA SER A 189 -0.42 9.90 -11.27
C SER A 189 -1.68 10.48 -10.63
N SER A 190 -2.44 9.66 -9.90
CA SER A 190 -3.62 10.11 -9.17
C SER A 190 -3.25 10.43 -7.72
N VAL A 191 -3.84 11.50 -7.15
CA VAL A 191 -3.67 11.86 -5.74
C VAL A 191 -5.02 11.96 -5.06
N LEU A 192 -5.21 11.12 -4.05
CA LEU A 192 -6.34 11.20 -3.12
C LEU A 192 -5.83 11.80 -1.79
N PRO A 193 -6.26 13.02 -1.44
CA PRO A 193 -5.79 13.70 -0.23
C PRO A 193 -6.07 12.90 1.04
N ALA A 194 -5.26 13.12 2.07
CA ALA A 194 -5.39 12.40 3.33
C ALA A 194 -6.74 12.67 4.03
N ARG A 195 -7.59 11.65 4.12
CA ARG A 195 -8.95 11.72 4.69
C ARG A 195 -9.08 10.78 5.88
N GLN A 196 -9.92 11.14 6.85
CA GLN A 196 -10.15 10.35 8.07
C GLN A 196 -11.17 9.23 7.83
N GLY A 197 -11.02 8.14 8.60
CA GLY A 197 -12.05 7.11 8.75
C GLY A 197 -12.55 6.53 7.43
N ARG A 198 -13.89 6.48 7.26
CA ARG A 198 -14.54 5.85 6.11
C ARG A 198 -14.16 6.49 4.77
N MET A 199 -13.94 7.80 4.72
CA MET A 199 -13.60 8.48 3.47
C MET A 199 -12.21 8.10 2.94
N GLY A 200 -11.24 7.90 3.84
CA GLY A 200 -9.93 7.38 3.46
C GLY A 200 -10.02 5.95 2.90
N LEU A 201 -10.83 5.09 3.54
CA LEU A 201 -11.06 3.72 3.07
C LEU A 201 -11.78 3.67 1.71
N LEU A 202 -12.77 4.54 1.50
CA LEU A 202 -13.45 4.64 0.20
C LEU A 202 -12.51 5.12 -0.91
N GLY A 203 -11.62 6.08 -0.59
CA GLY A 203 -10.55 6.49 -1.50
C GLY A 203 -9.63 5.33 -1.87
N LEU A 204 -9.27 4.48 -0.91
CA LEU A 204 -8.46 3.29 -1.16
C LEU A 204 -9.14 2.32 -2.13
N LEU A 205 -10.41 2.04 -1.90
CA LEU A 205 -11.19 1.17 -2.77
C LEU A 205 -11.35 1.77 -4.17
N ALA A 206 -11.46 3.09 -4.28
CA ALA A 206 -11.50 3.79 -5.57
C ALA A 206 -10.16 3.67 -6.31
N ALA A 207 -9.02 3.78 -5.61
CA ALA A 207 -7.69 3.65 -6.21
C ALA A 207 -7.49 2.28 -6.89
N PHE A 208 -8.01 1.21 -6.29
CA PHE A 208 -7.96 -0.16 -6.86
C PHE A 208 -9.02 -0.44 -7.93
N ARG A 209 -9.99 0.44 -8.12
CA ARG A 209 -10.98 0.32 -9.21
C ARG A 209 -10.48 0.91 -10.53
N HIS A 210 -9.17 1.15 -10.66
CA HIS A 210 -8.57 1.75 -11.85
C HIS A 210 -9.08 1.08 -13.12
N GLU A 211 -9.66 1.90 -14.01
CA GLU A 211 -9.78 1.52 -15.41
C GLU A 211 -8.40 1.70 -16.05
N PRO A 212 -7.93 0.75 -16.87
CA PRO A 212 -6.64 0.87 -17.53
C PRO A 212 -6.53 2.18 -18.27
N ALA A 213 -5.38 2.85 -18.19
CA ALA A 213 -5.19 4.13 -18.83
C ALA A 213 -5.49 4.04 -20.34
N ARG A 214 -6.12 5.09 -20.89
CA ARG A 214 -6.36 5.17 -22.34
C ARG A 214 -5.03 5.08 -23.07
N ALA A 215 -4.98 4.25 -24.12
CA ALA A 215 -3.81 4.08 -24.97
C ALA A 215 -3.23 5.44 -25.40
N GLY A 216 -1.95 5.67 -25.10
CA GLY A 216 -1.22 6.90 -25.45
C GLY A 216 -0.83 7.82 -24.29
N MET A 217 -1.32 7.59 -23.07
CA MET A 217 -0.77 8.25 -21.87
C MET A 217 0.53 7.56 -21.44
N GLY A 218 1.61 8.33 -21.25
CA GLY A 218 2.87 7.81 -20.74
C GLY A 218 2.72 7.36 -19.28
N ALA A 219 3.30 6.21 -18.95
CA ALA A 219 3.33 5.71 -17.58
C ALA A 219 4.12 6.67 -16.67
N THR A 220 3.47 7.13 -15.59
CA THR A 220 4.14 7.96 -14.57
C THR A 220 5.16 7.16 -13.77
N SER A 221 6.26 7.81 -13.38
CA SER A 221 7.34 7.15 -12.67
C SER A 221 7.13 7.13 -11.14
N LEU A 222 7.86 6.26 -10.44
CA LEU A 222 7.90 6.29 -8.97
C LEU A 222 8.45 7.62 -8.44
N GLY A 223 9.36 8.27 -9.17
CA GLY A 223 9.87 9.59 -8.83
C GLY A 223 8.75 10.65 -8.81
N GLU A 224 7.89 10.63 -9.82
CA GLU A 224 6.71 11.51 -9.91
C GLU A 224 5.69 11.21 -8.81
N GLY A 225 5.42 9.94 -8.53
CA GLY A 225 4.56 9.53 -7.40
C GLY A 225 5.07 10.04 -6.04
N ILE A 226 6.38 9.98 -5.81
CA ILE A 226 7.01 10.53 -4.59
C ILE A 226 6.87 12.06 -4.54
N ALA A 227 7.08 12.76 -5.67
CA ALA A 227 6.90 14.21 -5.74
C ALA A 227 5.44 14.63 -5.46
N GLY A 228 4.48 13.83 -5.92
CA GLY A 228 3.06 13.98 -5.60
C GLY A 228 2.81 13.97 -4.09
N VAL A 229 3.41 13.02 -3.36
CA VAL A 229 3.33 13.00 -1.88
C VAL A 229 4.00 14.21 -1.26
N ALA A 230 5.22 14.56 -1.69
CA ALA A 230 5.98 15.68 -1.12
C ALA A 230 5.21 17.02 -1.17
N THR A 231 4.36 17.19 -2.18
CA THR A 231 3.50 18.38 -2.35
C THR A 231 2.33 18.42 -1.37
N HIS A 232 1.77 17.25 -1.02
CA HIS A 232 0.56 17.14 -0.21
C HIS A 232 0.82 16.83 1.28
N ALA A 233 1.93 16.17 1.59
CA ALA A 233 2.33 15.78 2.93
C ALA A 233 2.97 16.95 3.69
N ARG A 234 2.15 17.91 4.14
CA ARG A 234 2.63 19.13 4.83
C ARG A 234 3.18 18.89 6.24
N GLN A 235 2.80 17.79 6.89
CA GLN A 235 3.25 17.40 8.23
C GLN A 235 4.00 16.07 8.20
N ARG A 236 4.84 15.83 9.21
CA ARG A 236 5.55 14.55 9.36
C ARG A 236 4.52 13.41 9.36
N SER A 237 4.75 12.44 8.50
CA SER A 237 3.78 11.39 8.12
C SER A 237 4.53 10.07 7.95
N LEU A 238 3.80 8.96 8.02
CA LEU A 238 4.29 7.68 7.54
C LEU A 238 4.03 7.60 6.04
N VAL A 239 5.06 7.40 5.23
CA VAL A 239 4.90 7.12 3.79
C VAL A 239 5.21 5.65 3.54
N VAL A 240 4.26 4.94 2.96
CA VAL A 240 4.40 3.52 2.60
C VAL A 240 4.42 3.43 1.09
N LEU A 241 5.59 3.12 0.52
CA LEU A 241 5.78 2.88 -0.90
C LEU A 241 5.54 1.39 -1.16
N VAL A 242 4.68 1.06 -2.12
CA VAL A 242 4.34 -0.31 -2.50
C VAL A 242 4.56 -0.44 -4.01
N SER A 243 5.63 -1.13 -4.40
CA SER A 243 6.08 -1.25 -5.79
C SER A 243 6.93 -2.52 -5.93
N ASP A 244 7.21 -2.95 -7.15
CA ASP A 244 8.26 -3.93 -7.40
C ASP A 244 9.66 -3.28 -7.60
N PHE A 245 9.74 -1.94 -7.53
CA PHE A 245 10.93 -1.09 -7.69
C PHE A 245 11.71 -1.36 -8.99
N ARG A 246 11.01 -1.85 -10.01
CA ARG A 246 11.58 -2.04 -11.34
C ARG A 246 11.52 -0.71 -12.09
N GLY A 247 12.34 -0.59 -13.13
CA GLY A 247 12.37 0.62 -13.94
C GLY A 247 13.59 1.53 -13.72
N PRO A 248 13.53 2.77 -14.24
CA PRO A 248 14.51 3.80 -13.93
C PRO A 248 14.63 4.06 -12.42
N SER A 249 15.81 4.48 -11.97
CA SER A 249 16.07 4.81 -10.56
C SER A 249 15.93 6.31 -10.27
N ASP A 250 15.04 6.97 -11.01
CA ASP A 250 14.74 8.41 -10.89
C ASP A 250 14.15 8.79 -9.53
N TRP A 251 13.55 7.82 -8.84
CA TRP A 251 13.00 7.95 -7.49
C TRP A 251 14.04 8.18 -6.39
N ARG A 252 15.33 7.89 -6.60
CA ARG A 252 16.34 7.94 -5.53
C ARG A 252 16.44 9.33 -4.89
N HIS A 253 16.55 10.37 -5.70
CA HIS A 253 16.72 11.74 -5.21
C HIS A 253 15.43 12.29 -4.55
N PRO A 254 14.24 12.17 -5.17
CA PRO A 254 12.98 12.49 -4.51
C PRO A 254 12.79 11.74 -3.18
N LEU A 255 13.17 10.46 -3.13
CA LEU A 255 13.05 9.63 -1.93
C LEU A 255 13.94 10.14 -0.78
N LEU A 256 15.15 10.62 -1.08
CA LEU A 256 16.02 11.24 -0.09
C LEU A 256 15.38 12.48 0.54
N GLY A 257 14.80 13.36 -0.30
CA GLY A 257 14.04 14.51 0.18
C GLY A 257 12.86 14.10 1.05
N LEU A 258 12.09 13.10 0.62
CA LEU A 258 10.94 12.59 1.36
C LEU A 258 11.34 11.98 2.71
N ALA A 259 12.39 11.15 2.74
CA ALA A 259 12.86 10.45 3.93
C ALA A 259 13.47 11.38 4.98
N SER A 260 13.92 12.58 4.60
CA SER A 260 14.38 13.59 5.56
C SER A 260 13.24 14.23 6.37
N ARG A 261 12.00 14.19 5.85
CA ARG A 261 10.82 14.84 6.46
C ARG A 261 9.79 13.85 6.98
N HIS A 262 9.79 12.64 6.45
CA HIS A 262 8.79 11.61 6.70
C HIS A 262 9.46 10.28 7.02
N ASP A 263 8.74 9.44 7.75
CA ASP A 263 9.16 8.07 7.99
C ASP A 263 8.73 7.23 6.81
N VAL A 264 9.70 6.68 6.08
CA VAL A 264 9.42 5.95 4.84
C VAL A 264 9.61 4.45 5.04
N LEU A 265 8.62 3.69 4.56
CA LEU A 265 8.64 2.24 4.45
C LEU A 265 8.51 1.86 2.98
N ALA A 266 9.55 1.23 2.43
CA ALA A 266 9.51 0.60 1.11
C ALA A 266 9.08 -0.87 1.25
N ILE A 267 7.98 -1.22 0.59
CA ILE A 267 7.46 -2.57 0.45
C ILE A 267 7.67 -2.99 -1.00
N GLU A 268 8.68 -3.82 -1.21
CA GLU A 268 9.00 -4.39 -2.51
C GLU A 268 8.22 -5.69 -2.72
N ILE A 269 7.45 -5.81 -3.78
CA ILE A 269 6.69 -7.04 -4.09
C ILE A 269 7.38 -7.77 -5.24
N ARG A 270 7.64 -9.07 -5.07
CA ARG A 270 8.32 -9.89 -6.08
C ARG A 270 7.60 -11.22 -6.32
N ASP A 271 7.69 -11.72 -7.54
CA ASP A 271 7.27 -13.07 -7.85
C ASP A 271 8.48 -14.01 -8.01
N PRO A 272 8.41 -15.28 -7.55
CA PRO A 272 9.52 -16.23 -7.66
C PRO A 272 10.06 -16.39 -9.09
N ARG A 273 9.19 -16.32 -10.11
CA ARG A 273 9.57 -16.49 -11.52
C ARG A 273 10.22 -15.26 -12.13
N GLU A 274 10.25 -14.13 -11.42
CA GLU A 274 11.12 -13.01 -11.78
C GLU A 274 12.58 -13.26 -11.37
N GLN A 275 12.83 -14.25 -10.51
CA GLN A 275 14.17 -14.58 -9.99
C GLN A 275 14.78 -15.80 -10.66
N GLU A 276 13.94 -16.78 -11.01
CA GLU A 276 14.38 -18.02 -11.62
C GLU A 276 13.48 -18.45 -12.78
N LEU A 277 14.14 -18.93 -13.84
CA LEU A 277 13.45 -19.61 -14.93
C LEU A 277 13.39 -21.11 -14.62
N PRO A 278 12.20 -21.73 -14.54
CA PRO A 278 12.09 -23.16 -14.37
C PRO A 278 12.48 -23.88 -15.67
N ASN A 279 12.98 -25.12 -15.57
CA ASN A 279 13.28 -25.93 -16.75
C ASN A 279 12.00 -26.60 -17.27
N VAL A 280 11.22 -25.88 -18.07
CA VAL A 280 9.93 -26.34 -18.62
C VAL A 280 9.93 -26.41 -20.15
N GLY A 281 11.09 -26.28 -20.78
CA GLY A 281 11.21 -26.29 -22.24
C GLY A 281 11.07 -24.90 -22.87
N PRO A 282 10.63 -24.83 -24.14
CA PRO A 282 10.42 -23.56 -24.83
C PRO A 282 9.20 -22.83 -24.27
N LEU A 283 9.34 -21.53 -24.01
CA LEU A 283 8.26 -20.68 -23.54
C LEU A 283 8.37 -19.26 -24.09
N TRP A 284 7.26 -18.54 -24.02
CA TRP A 284 7.20 -17.13 -24.35
C TRP A 284 7.36 -16.28 -23.09
N LEU A 285 8.28 -15.33 -23.16
CA LEU A 285 8.39 -14.26 -22.19
C LEU A 285 7.77 -13.01 -22.82
N VAL A 286 6.93 -12.31 -22.07
CA VAL A 286 6.29 -11.07 -22.49
C VAL A 286 6.79 -9.97 -21.55
N ASP A 287 7.33 -8.90 -22.14
CA ASP A 287 7.62 -7.68 -21.40
C ASP A 287 6.29 -6.99 -21.07
N PRO A 288 5.90 -6.86 -19.78
CA PRO A 288 4.62 -6.28 -19.41
C PRO A 288 4.51 -4.81 -19.80
N GLU A 289 5.63 -4.11 -19.94
CA GLU A 289 5.66 -2.67 -20.26
C GLU A 289 5.53 -2.40 -21.77
N THR A 290 6.11 -3.28 -22.60
CA THR A 290 6.19 -3.07 -24.06
C THR A 290 5.35 -4.05 -24.87
N GLY A 291 4.84 -5.11 -24.25
CA GLY A 291 4.19 -6.23 -24.92
C GLY A 291 5.13 -7.08 -25.78
N ARG A 292 6.45 -6.78 -25.78
CA ARG A 292 7.41 -7.51 -26.61
C ARG A 292 7.52 -8.96 -26.15
N GLN A 293 7.37 -9.88 -27.11
CA GLN A 293 7.46 -11.30 -26.86
C GLN A 293 8.85 -11.84 -27.23
N LEU A 294 9.42 -12.69 -26.39
CA LEU A 294 10.66 -13.42 -26.65
C LEU A 294 10.44 -14.91 -26.41
N ARG A 295 10.70 -15.72 -27.44
CA ARG A 295 10.75 -17.18 -27.29
C ARG A 295 12.09 -17.58 -26.68
N VAL A 296 12.05 -18.25 -25.55
CA VAL A 296 13.25 -18.73 -24.85
C VAL A 296 13.17 -20.24 -24.62
N ASP A 297 14.30 -20.93 -24.77
CA ASP A 297 14.41 -22.33 -24.38
C ASP A 297 15.01 -22.46 -22.98
N THR A 298 14.15 -22.72 -22.00
CA THR A 298 14.58 -22.82 -20.60
C THR A 298 15.34 -24.08 -20.25
N ARG A 299 15.51 -25.03 -21.20
CA ARG A 299 16.41 -26.19 -21.00
C ARG A 299 17.86 -25.78 -20.88
N SER A 300 18.24 -24.64 -21.46
CA SER A 300 19.59 -24.10 -21.37
C SER A 300 19.95 -23.66 -19.96
N ALA A 301 20.81 -24.43 -19.28
CA ALA A 301 21.35 -24.09 -17.96
C ALA A 301 22.08 -22.74 -17.97
N ARG A 302 22.80 -22.42 -19.05
CA ARG A 302 23.49 -21.14 -19.23
C ARG A 302 22.51 -19.97 -19.26
N LEU A 303 21.37 -20.13 -19.92
CA LEU A 303 20.32 -19.11 -19.95
C LEU A 303 19.74 -18.88 -18.54
N ARG A 304 19.35 -19.97 -17.87
CA ARG A 304 18.81 -19.90 -16.49
C ARG A 304 19.78 -19.21 -15.53
N ALA A 305 21.06 -19.56 -15.59
CA ALA A 305 22.09 -18.94 -14.77
C ALA A 305 22.26 -17.44 -15.06
N ARG A 306 22.29 -17.04 -16.34
CA ARG A 306 22.36 -15.62 -16.73
C ARG A 306 21.14 -14.83 -16.28
N PHE A 307 19.95 -15.41 -16.38
CA PHE A 307 18.70 -14.79 -15.92
C PHE A 307 18.73 -14.57 -14.40
N ALA A 308 19.04 -15.61 -13.63
CA ALA A 308 19.13 -15.52 -12.17
C ALA A 308 20.20 -14.51 -11.71
N ALA A 309 21.36 -14.46 -12.39
CA ALA A 309 22.40 -13.47 -12.10
C ALA A 309 21.93 -12.04 -12.38
N ALA A 310 21.23 -11.80 -13.49
CA ALA A 310 20.68 -10.48 -13.82
C ALA A 310 19.59 -10.04 -12.81
N ALA A 311 18.70 -10.96 -12.41
CA ALA A 311 17.68 -10.70 -11.40
C ALA A 311 18.30 -10.41 -10.02
N ALA A 312 19.37 -11.12 -9.66
CA ALA A 312 20.13 -10.86 -8.43
C ALA A 312 20.82 -9.49 -8.46
N GLU A 313 21.38 -9.07 -9.59
CA GLU A 313 21.97 -7.74 -9.76
C GLU A 313 20.92 -6.63 -9.61
N GLU A 314 19.74 -6.78 -10.22
CA GLU A 314 18.62 -5.85 -10.09
C GLU A 314 18.15 -5.73 -8.63
N ARG A 315 18.00 -6.87 -7.92
CA ARG A 315 17.70 -6.90 -6.49
C ARG A 315 18.73 -6.18 -5.65
N ALA A 316 20.00 -6.50 -5.84
CA ALA A 316 21.09 -5.90 -5.08
C ALA A 316 21.15 -4.38 -5.30
N ARG A 317 20.88 -3.93 -6.53
CA ARG A 317 20.83 -2.51 -6.86
C ARG A 317 19.67 -1.81 -6.15
N ALA A 318 18.44 -2.31 -6.26
CA ALA A 318 17.28 -1.71 -5.61
C ALA A 318 17.45 -1.67 -4.08
N ALA A 319 17.87 -2.79 -3.48
CA ALA A 319 18.14 -2.87 -2.05
C ALA A 319 19.27 -1.93 -1.60
N GLY A 320 20.35 -1.83 -2.38
CA GLY A 320 21.47 -0.93 -2.10
C GLY A 320 21.07 0.54 -2.18
N LEU A 321 20.25 0.91 -3.18
CA LEU A 321 19.72 2.27 -3.31
C LEU A 321 18.81 2.63 -2.12
N LEU A 322 17.85 1.77 -1.76
CA LEU A 322 16.97 1.98 -0.60
C LEU A 322 17.77 2.07 0.71
N ALA A 323 18.76 1.20 0.88
CA ALA A 323 19.65 1.22 2.06
C ALA A 323 20.48 2.51 2.12
N SER A 324 20.99 3.00 0.98
CA SER A 324 21.77 4.25 0.92
C SER A 324 20.98 5.49 1.35
N VAL A 325 19.65 5.45 1.23
CA VAL A 325 18.75 6.52 1.69
C VAL A 325 18.31 6.31 3.15
N GLY A 326 18.65 5.16 3.75
CA GLY A 326 18.25 4.83 5.13
C GLY A 326 16.77 4.42 5.26
N VAL A 327 16.11 4.12 4.14
CA VAL A 327 14.70 3.71 4.09
C VAL A 327 14.56 2.27 4.55
N ARG A 328 13.56 1.99 5.38
CA ARG A 328 13.26 0.61 5.76
C ARG A 328 12.68 -0.12 4.57
N HIS A 329 13.24 -1.27 4.26
CA HIS A 329 12.86 -2.07 3.10
C HIS A 329 12.41 -3.47 3.55
N VAL A 330 11.21 -3.86 3.14
CA VAL A 330 10.71 -5.24 3.25
C VAL A 330 10.38 -5.77 1.88
N VAL A 331 10.86 -6.98 1.59
CA VAL A 331 10.44 -7.72 0.41
C VAL A 331 9.23 -8.57 0.80
N LEU A 332 8.19 -8.58 -0.02
CA LEU A 332 7.06 -9.48 0.02
C LEU A 332 7.05 -10.33 -1.25
N THR A 333 6.32 -11.44 -1.21
CA THR A 333 6.25 -12.37 -2.35
C THR A 333 4.79 -12.70 -2.67
N THR A 334 4.54 -12.99 -3.95
CA THR A 334 3.27 -13.54 -4.45
C THR A 334 3.00 -14.95 -3.94
N GLU A 335 4.03 -15.66 -3.45
CA GLU A 335 3.93 -17.01 -2.91
C GLU A 335 3.82 -17.00 -1.37
N GLY A 336 2.88 -17.78 -0.82
CA GLY A 336 2.76 -18.00 0.61
C GLY A 336 2.14 -16.82 1.39
N ASP A 337 2.58 -16.64 2.63
CA ASP A 337 1.97 -15.71 3.60
C ASP A 337 2.73 -14.37 3.67
N TRP A 338 2.42 -13.48 2.72
CA TRP A 338 2.97 -12.12 2.69
C TRP A 338 2.58 -11.30 3.94
N LEU A 339 1.38 -11.52 4.50
CA LEU A 339 0.86 -10.74 5.62
C LEU A 339 1.63 -11.02 6.89
N ARG A 340 1.91 -12.30 7.17
CA ARG A 340 2.78 -12.70 8.28
C ARG A 340 4.20 -12.17 8.10
N ARG A 341 4.74 -12.19 6.88
CA ARG A 341 6.07 -11.63 6.59
C ARG A 341 6.12 -10.13 6.91
N LEU A 342 5.11 -9.38 6.48
CA LEU A 342 4.95 -7.96 6.80
C LEU A 342 4.83 -7.74 8.32
N ALA A 343 4.00 -8.53 9.02
CA ALA A 343 3.83 -8.42 10.46
C ALA A 343 5.12 -8.68 11.24
N VAL A 344 5.88 -9.71 10.86
CA VAL A 344 7.19 -10.01 11.47
C VAL A 344 8.17 -8.86 11.22
N PHE A 345 8.22 -8.33 10.00
CA PHE A 345 9.08 -7.20 9.67
C PHE A 345 8.75 -5.96 10.51
N LEU A 346 7.47 -5.61 10.63
CA LEU A 346 7.03 -4.44 11.38
C LEU A 346 7.26 -4.56 12.89
N ARG A 347 7.28 -5.79 13.43
CA ARG A 347 7.61 -6.05 14.86
C ARG A 347 9.09 -5.88 15.18
N ARG A 348 10.00 -6.06 14.21
CA ARG A 348 11.44 -5.90 14.42
C ARG A 348 11.76 -4.41 14.61
N ARG A 349 12.17 -4.01 15.82
CA ARG A 349 12.64 -2.65 16.11
C ARG A 349 14.00 -2.39 15.44
N ARG A 350 14.29 -1.12 15.12
CA ARG A 350 15.69 -0.68 14.90
C ARG A 350 16.49 -1.10 16.13
N ARG A 351 17.61 -1.78 15.93
CA ARG A 351 18.68 -1.78 16.93
C ARG A 351 19.39 -0.43 16.87
#